data_AF-A0A7S2UB17-F1
#
_entry.id   AF-A0A7S2UB17-F1
#
_cell.length_a   1.000
_cell.length_b   1.000
_cell.length_c   1.000
_cell.angle_alpha   90.00
_cell.angle_beta   90.00
_cell.angle_gamma   90.00
#
_symmetry.space_group_name_H-M   'P 1'
#
loop_
_entity.id
_entity.type
_entity.pdbx_description
1 polymer ?
#
loop_
_entity_poly.entity_id
_entity_poly.type
_entity_poly.pdbx_seq_one_letter_code
_entity_poly.pdbx_strand_id
1 'polypeptide(L)'
;RTNHAESPAGEDTFSERMFTTPVQKREPAKRDRRPRGYWSSVTNMKRELKAFWNDLDVTLSEDEPPPVPNVALLNYCERHDLKAAIMTRGSAQVAMNLGGARVVPGPWKEAVETSPELRQILLRQYRQRQQQKTLESSSPPSNVPHLRLTVPPLEAHRKRKLQRQLNFRQSTESSTDNDVEGTNDLKADVLDEWRYNNATRHWSHSPKRRPSGYWTKQGGISLVKKELYEYLEWRFQTSGTPQVWMPRPSEISDSGRDDLASAMVRYGGASHICQCAGLVPHKEWKFFETQYELLLRLVTYLDQYHANENYIYFPVLKDIRANAHERLFHLIHQFGGRKLLACRLGM
;
A
#
# COMPACT_ATOMS: atom_id res chain seq x y z
N ARG A 1 -64.14 -50.15 3.49
CA ARG A 1 -63.22 -50.05 4.65
C ARG A 1 -61.81 -50.25 4.13
N THR A 2 -61.15 -49.17 3.76
CA THR A 2 -59.77 -49.14 3.28
C THR A 2 -59.12 -47.93 3.94
N ASN A 3 -58.16 -48.21 4.82
CA ASN A 3 -57.48 -47.25 5.68
C ASN A 3 -56.41 -46.50 4.84
N HIS A 4 -56.49 -45.18 4.80
CA HIS A 4 -55.38 -44.33 4.36
C HIS A 4 -54.48 -44.03 5.55
N ALA A 5 -53.20 -44.38 5.40
CA ALA A 5 -52.13 -44.09 6.34
C ALA A 5 -51.58 -42.68 6.08
N GLU A 6 -51.65 -41.82 7.09
CA GLU A 6 -51.00 -40.51 7.13
C GLU A 6 -49.51 -40.67 7.49
N SER A 7 -48.64 -40.01 6.73
CA SER A 7 -47.20 -39.90 7.03
C SER A 7 -46.94 -38.71 7.95
N PRO A 8 -46.08 -38.83 8.97
CA PRO A 8 -45.72 -37.71 9.84
C PRO A 8 -44.67 -36.81 9.18
N ALA A 9 -44.88 -35.50 9.37
CA ALA A 9 -44.02 -34.42 8.95
C ALA A 9 -42.60 -34.54 9.55
N GLY A 10 -41.59 -34.28 8.72
CA GLY A 10 -40.20 -34.17 9.15
C GLY A 10 -39.97 -32.91 9.98
N GLU A 11 -39.44 -33.11 11.19
CA GLU A 11 -38.97 -32.04 12.06
C GLU A 11 -37.67 -31.45 11.52
N ASP A 12 -37.76 -30.21 11.02
CA ASP A 12 -36.62 -29.36 10.69
C ASP A 12 -35.84 -29.02 11.97
N THR A 13 -34.73 -29.71 12.18
CA THR A 13 -33.75 -29.41 13.22
C THR A 13 -32.98 -28.14 12.84
N PHE A 14 -33.51 -27.00 13.26
CA PHE A 14 -32.87 -25.69 13.19
C PHE A 14 -31.56 -25.72 13.99
N SER A 15 -30.45 -25.95 13.29
CA SER A 15 -29.10 -25.90 13.87
C SER A 15 -28.77 -24.48 14.29
N GLU A 16 -28.98 -24.20 15.58
CA GLU A 16 -28.58 -22.99 16.29
C GLU A 16 -27.05 -22.89 16.33
N ARG A 17 -26.45 -22.47 15.21
CA ARG A 17 -25.04 -22.11 15.14
C ARG A 17 -24.84 -20.83 15.95
N MET A 18 -24.51 -21.00 17.23
CA MET A 18 -24.09 -19.92 18.11
C MET A 18 -22.97 -19.12 17.44
N PHE A 19 -23.25 -17.87 17.11
CA PHE A 19 -22.28 -16.90 16.64
C PHE A 19 -21.33 -16.58 17.80
N THR A 20 -20.20 -17.30 17.89
CA THR A 20 -19.12 -16.92 18.78
C THR A 20 -18.59 -15.57 18.30
N THR A 21 -18.82 -14.54 19.11
CA THR A 21 -18.29 -13.20 18.87
C THR A 21 -16.78 -13.32 18.76
N PRO A 22 -16.13 -12.75 17.73
CA PRO A 22 -14.68 -12.83 17.59
C PRO A 22 -14.05 -12.27 18.86
N VAL A 23 -13.26 -13.10 19.55
CA VAL A 23 -12.54 -12.75 20.76
C VAL A 23 -11.71 -11.52 20.44
N GLN A 24 -12.14 -10.35 20.91
CA GLN A 24 -11.35 -9.12 20.83
C GLN A 24 -9.98 -9.45 21.41
N LYS A 25 -8.93 -9.34 20.59
CA LYS A 25 -7.55 -9.34 21.11
C LYS A 25 -7.49 -8.20 22.11
N ARG A 26 -7.52 -8.55 23.40
CA ARG A 26 -7.35 -7.60 24.48
C ARG A 26 -6.05 -6.88 24.20
N GLU A 27 -6.11 -5.56 24.02
CA GLU A 27 -4.90 -4.74 24.01
C GLU A 27 -4.07 -5.16 25.23
N PRO A 28 -2.73 -5.32 25.07
CA PRO A 28 -1.88 -5.62 26.20
C PRO A 28 -2.21 -4.64 27.33
N ALA A 29 -2.37 -5.17 28.54
CA ALA A 29 -2.83 -4.41 29.70
C ALA A 29 -2.10 -3.05 29.74
N LYS A 30 -2.85 -1.96 29.65
CA LYS A 30 -2.30 -0.61 29.69
C LYS A 30 -1.46 -0.51 30.95
N ARG A 31 -0.16 -0.24 30.81
CA ARG A 31 0.76 -0.10 31.94
C ARG A 31 0.13 0.82 32.99
N ASP A 32 0.17 0.39 34.24
CA ASP A 32 -0.41 1.16 35.35
C ASP A 32 0.16 2.59 35.32
N ARG A 33 -0.76 3.55 35.25
CA ARG A 33 -0.39 4.97 35.25
C ARG A 33 0.34 5.27 36.56
N ARG A 34 1.54 5.85 36.44
CA ARG A 34 2.35 6.21 37.60
C ARG A 34 1.67 7.34 38.42
N PRO A 35 1.97 7.40 39.73
CA PRO A 35 1.76 8.52 40.65
C PRO A 35 1.57 9.91 40.06
N ARG A 36 0.61 10.73 40.49
CA ARG A 36 0.82 12.18 40.34
C ARG A 36 2.08 12.55 41.13
N GLY A 37 3.01 13.27 40.49
CA GLY A 37 4.31 13.62 41.10
C GLY A 37 5.39 12.52 41.02
N TYR A 38 5.10 11.33 40.48
CA TYR A 38 6.08 10.24 40.36
C TYR A 38 7.36 10.68 39.64
N TRP A 39 7.18 11.34 38.49
CA TRP A 39 8.27 11.88 37.66
C TRP A 39 8.94 13.11 38.26
N SER A 40 8.38 13.65 39.36
CA SER A 40 9.01 14.77 40.06
C SER A 40 10.15 14.34 40.97
N SER A 41 10.14 13.08 41.43
CA SER A 41 11.21 12.52 42.27
C SER A 41 12.44 12.14 41.43
N VAL A 42 13.61 12.66 41.80
CA VAL A 42 14.89 12.33 41.18
C VAL A 42 15.21 10.84 41.33
N THR A 43 14.91 10.27 42.50
CA THR A 43 15.12 8.83 42.79
C THR A 43 14.30 7.94 41.87
N ASN A 44 13.02 8.30 41.63
CA ASN A 44 12.17 7.56 40.70
C ASN A 44 12.67 7.68 39.26
N MET A 45 13.10 8.88 38.85
CA MET A 45 13.68 9.10 37.52
C MET A 45 14.95 8.28 37.31
N LYS A 46 15.87 8.29 38.29
CA LYS A 46 17.10 7.49 38.25
C LYS A 46 16.79 6.00 38.12
N ARG A 47 15.83 5.49 38.89
CA ARG A 47 15.39 4.09 38.84
C ARG A 47 14.82 3.72 37.48
N GLU A 48 13.92 4.53 36.93
CA GLU A 48 13.30 4.27 35.63
C GLU A 48 14.29 4.36 34.46
N LEU A 49 15.26 5.26 34.54
CA LEU A 49 16.35 5.33 33.56
C LEU A 49 17.28 4.12 33.65
N LYS A 50 17.65 3.66 34.85
CA LYS A 50 18.41 2.41 35.02
C LYS A 50 17.62 1.22 34.46
N ALA A 51 16.33 1.11 34.79
CA ALA A 51 15.46 0.06 34.25
C ALA A 51 15.38 0.12 32.72
N PHE A 52 15.23 1.31 32.14
CA PHE A 52 15.23 1.51 30.69
C PHE A 52 16.49 0.98 30.01
N TRP A 53 17.67 1.27 30.56
CA TRP A 53 18.93 0.78 30.00
C TRP A 53 19.13 -0.72 30.22
N ASN A 54 18.69 -1.24 31.37
CA ASN A 54 18.71 -2.68 31.66
C ASN A 54 17.78 -3.46 30.71
N ASP A 55 16.59 -2.94 30.39
CA ASP A 55 15.66 -3.54 29.42
C ASP A 55 16.28 -3.62 28.01
N LEU A 56 17.26 -2.76 27.71
CA LEU A 56 18.04 -2.77 26.47
C LEU A 56 19.30 -3.64 26.57
N ASP A 57 19.49 -4.34 27.69
CA ASP A 57 20.68 -5.11 28.08
C ASP A 57 21.98 -4.30 28.00
N VAL A 58 21.91 -3.01 28.36
CA VAL A 58 23.09 -2.16 28.55
C VAL A 58 23.52 -2.24 30.01
N THR A 59 24.69 -2.83 30.26
CA THR A 59 25.27 -2.91 31.60
C THR A 59 25.83 -1.56 32.04
N LEU A 60 25.17 -0.92 33.01
CA LEU A 60 25.64 0.32 33.63
C LEU A 60 26.33 0.00 34.96
N SER A 61 27.40 0.74 35.29
CA SER A 61 28.02 0.67 36.62
C SER A 61 27.01 1.10 37.70
N GLU A 62 27.02 0.47 38.87
CA GLU A 62 26.09 0.80 39.95
C GLU A 62 26.27 2.23 40.46
N ASP A 63 27.53 2.68 40.49
CA ASP A 63 27.96 3.97 41.03
C ASP A 63 27.73 5.13 40.05
N GLU A 64 27.70 4.85 38.74
CA GLU A 64 27.52 5.88 37.72
C GLU A 64 26.04 6.23 37.51
N PRO A 65 25.71 7.51 37.29
CA PRO A 65 24.35 7.89 36.95
C PRO A 65 24.02 7.46 35.52
N PRO A 66 22.80 6.93 35.26
CA PRO A 66 22.43 6.45 33.94
C PRO A 66 22.40 7.61 32.93
N PRO A 67 22.94 7.42 31.71
CA PRO A 67 22.91 8.47 30.69
C PRO A 67 21.47 8.84 30.34
N VAL A 68 21.21 10.12 30.07
CA VAL A 68 19.89 10.63 29.71
C VAL A 68 19.66 10.37 28.22
N PRO A 69 18.71 9.50 27.84
CA PRO A 69 18.45 9.17 26.44
C PRO A 69 17.85 10.36 25.68
N ASN A 70 18.17 10.45 24.38
CA ASN A 70 17.58 11.47 23.52
C ASN A 70 16.13 11.11 23.16
N VAL A 71 15.40 12.10 22.62
CA VAL A 71 13.98 11.93 22.25
C VAL A 71 13.79 10.88 21.15
N ALA A 72 14.73 10.76 20.21
CA ALA A 72 14.66 9.79 19.12
C ALA A 72 14.69 8.34 19.63
N LEU A 73 15.60 8.04 20.55
CA LEU A 73 15.73 6.73 21.19
C LEU A 73 14.48 6.39 22.01
N LEU A 74 13.95 7.35 22.77
CA LEU A 74 12.74 7.15 23.56
C LEU A 74 11.50 6.89 22.70
N ASN A 75 11.39 7.55 21.53
CA ASN A 75 10.33 7.25 20.57
C ASN A 75 10.50 5.84 19.98
N TYR A 76 11.72 5.48 19.61
CA TYR A 76 12.02 4.16 19.05
C TYR A 76 11.69 3.02 20.03
N CYS A 77 11.93 3.20 21.32
CA CYS A 77 11.59 2.24 22.38
C CYS A 77 10.17 2.42 22.96
N GLU A 78 9.35 3.29 22.38
CA GLU A 78 7.98 3.59 22.83
C GLU A 78 7.87 4.01 24.32
N ARG A 79 8.95 4.58 24.88
CA ARG A 79 8.98 5.10 26.26
C ARG A 79 8.49 6.55 26.31
N HIS A 80 7.23 6.74 25.93
CA HIS A 80 6.57 8.04 25.91
C HIS A 80 6.46 8.68 27.31
N ASP A 81 6.40 7.86 28.35
CA ASP A 81 6.39 8.25 29.75
C ASP A 81 7.68 8.99 30.14
N LEU A 82 8.83 8.37 29.90
CA LEU A 82 10.14 8.96 30.14
C LEU A 82 10.38 10.18 29.24
N LYS A 83 9.96 10.12 27.98
CA LYS A 83 10.05 11.26 27.05
C LYS A 83 9.34 12.48 27.62
N ALA A 84 8.08 12.34 28.03
CA ALA A 84 7.32 13.44 28.59
C ALA A 84 8.01 13.99 29.86
N ALA A 85 8.43 13.09 30.76
CA ALA A 85 9.08 13.47 32.01
C ALA A 85 10.39 14.25 31.79
N ILE A 86 11.21 13.84 30.82
CA ILE A 86 12.47 14.51 30.46
C ILE A 86 12.18 15.84 29.76
N MET A 87 11.21 15.89 28.83
CA MET A 87 10.86 17.12 28.12
C MET A 87 10.31 18.20 29.06
N THR A 88 9.49 17.84 30.05
CA THR A 88 8.95 18.79 31.04
C THR A 88 10.05 19.44 31.87
N ARG A 89 11.17 18.74 32.11
CA ARG A 89 12.26 19.22 32.96
C ARG A 89 13.46 19.76 32.18
N GLY A 90 13.59 19.39 30.91
CA GLY A 90 14.79 19.62 30.10
C GLY A 90 15.85 18.56 30.38
N SER A 91 16.46 18.01 29.30
CA SER A 91 17.46 16.94 29.40
C SER A 91 18.70 17.36 30.20
N ALA A 92 19.18 18.59 30.02
CA ALA A 92 20.32 19.12 30.76
C ALA A 92 20.05 19.22 32.28
N GLN A 93 18.85 19.70 32.67
CA GLN A 93 18.48 19.78 34.07
C GLN A 93 18.32 18.39 34.71
N VAL A 94 17.73 17.45 33.98
CA VAL A 94 17.63 16.05 34.45
C VAL A 94 19.01 15.45 34.65
N ALA A 95 19.94 15.66 33.71
CA ALA A 95 21.32 15.22 33.84
C ALA A 95 22.02 15.80 35.07
N MET A 96 21.86 17.11 35.29
CA MET A 96 22.41 17.79 36.48
C MET A 96 21.84 17.21 37.78
N ASN A 97 20.52 17.02 37.85
CA ASN A 97 19.84 16.46 39.02
C ASN A 97 20.23 15.00 39.30
N LEU A 98 20.69 14.27 38.28
CA LEU A 98 21.18 12.90 38.41
C LEU A 98 22.66 12.82 38.83
N GLY A 99 23.30 13.94 39.18
CA GLY A 99 24.71 13.99 39.55
C GLY A 99 25.65 14.16 38.36
N GLY A 100 25.20 14.90 37.33
CA GLY A 100 26.01 15.17 36.14
C GLY A 100 25.99 14.04 35.11
N ALA A 101 24.87 13.34 34.98
CA ALA A 101 24.72 12.27 34.00
C ALA A 101 24.98 12.77 32.57
N ARG A 102 25.61 11.96 31.72
CA ARG A 102 25.82 12.32 30.31
C ARG A 102 24.48 12.38 29.57
N VAL A 103 24.29 13.43 28.76
CA VAL A 103 23.13 13.53 27.85
C VAL A 103 23.51 12.97 26.48
N VAL A 104 22.71 12.05 25.96
CA VAL A 104 22.89 11.53 24.60
C VAL A 104 22.48 12.64 23.60
N PRO A 105 23.32 12.98 22.60
CA PRO A 105 23.02 14.07 21.68
C PRO A 105 21.80 13.75 20.79
N GLY A 106 21.13 14.79 20.32
CA GLY A 106 19.88 14.69 19.56
C GLY A 106 20.05 14.02 18.18
N PRO A 107 21.00 14.44 17.34
CA PRO A 107 21.24 13.83 16.04
C PRO A 107 21.67 12.37 16.19
N TRP A 108 20.97 11.45 15.51
CA TRP A 108 21.22 10.02 15.65
C TRP A 108 22.65 9.61 15.30
N LYS A 109 23.23 10.22 14.27
CA LYS A 109 24.61 9.95 13.84
C LYS A 109 25.61 10.25 14.96
N GLU A 110 25.51 11.45 15.54
CA GLU A 110 26.34 11.89 16.65
C GLU A 110 26.11 11.04 17.91
N ALA A 111 24.87 10.64 18.17
CA ALA A 111 24.51 9.79 19.29
C ALA A 111 25.20 8.42 19.22
N VAL A 112 25.25 7.81 18.03
CA VAL A 112 25.94 6.52 17.82
C VAL A 112 27.47 6.67 17.93
N GLU A 113 28.02 7.81 17.52
CA GLU A 113 29.45 8.10 17.61
C GLU A 113 29.90 8.39 19.05
N THR A 114 29.07 9.03 19.86
CA THR A 114 29.42 9.49 21.22
C THR A 114 29.00 8.51 22.33
N SER A 115 27.89 7.78 22.16
CA SER A 115 27.36 6.87 23.19
C SER A 115 27.75 5.41 22.90
N PRO A 116 28.60 4.78 23.73
CA PRO A 116 28.92 3.35 23.60
C PRO A 116 27.70 2.46 23.83
N GLU A 117 26.74 2.89 24.64
CA GLU A 117 25.49 2.17 24.95
C GLU A 117 24.63 1.99 23.69
N LEU A 118 24.49 3.06 22.89
CA LEU A 118 23.78 3.00 21.62
C LEU A 118 24.44 2.05 20.62
N ARG A 119 25.78 2.00 20.59
CA ARG A 119 26.50 1.04 19.74
C ARG A 119 26.21 -0.40 20.14
N GLN A 120 26.16 -0.70 21.44
CA GLN A 120 25.82 -2.04 21.92
C GLN A 120 24.41 -2.46 21.47
N ILE A 121 23.44 -1.56 21.60
CA ILE A 121 22.05 -1.81 21.15
C ILE A 121 22.01 -2.11 19.64
N LEU A 122 22.67 -1.27 18.82
CA LEU A 122 22.68 -1.44 17.37
C LEU A 122 23.37 -2.73 16.92
N LEU A 123 24.53 -3.05 17.50
CA LEU A 123 25.24 -4.29 17.20
C LEU A 123 24.41 -5.53 17.55
N ARG A 124 23.67 -5.47 18.65
CA ARG A 124 22.76 -6.55 19.06
C ARG A 124 21.61 -6.74 18.08
N GLN A 125 20.92 -5.66 17.72
CA GLN A 125 19.83 -5.73 16.75
C GLN A 125 20.31 -6.26 15.40
N TYR A 126 21.51 -5.85 14.98
CA TYR A 126 22.15 -6.38 13.79
C TYR A 126 22.36 -7.90 13.88
N ARG A 127 22.91 -8.40 15.00
CA ARG A 127 23.09 -9.85 15.23
C ARG A 127 21.76 -10.62 15.20
N GLN A 128 20.71 -10.10 15.84
CA GLN A 128 19.38 -10.72 15.84
C GLN A 128 18.81 -10.85 14.42
N ARG A 129 18.96 -9.81 13.59
CA ARG A 129 18.52 -9.87 12.19
C ARG A 129 19.32 -10.89 11.38
N GLN A 130 20.62 -11.03 11.62
CA GLN A 130 21.41 -12.06 10.95
C GLN A 130 20.96 -13.47 11.37
N GLN A 131 20.67 -13.69 12.65
CA GLN A 131 20.15 -14.97 13.13
C GLN A 131 18.79 -15.33 12.53
N GLN A 132 17.88 -14.37 12.41
CA GLN A 132 16.59 -14.57 11.73
C GLN A 132 16.80 -14.91 10.25
N LYS A 133 17.69 -14.20 9.56
CA LYS A 133 18.01 -14.47 8.16
C LYS A 133 18.61 -15.88 7.97
N THR A 134 19.46 -16.34 8.89
CA THR A 134 19.99 -17.72 8.84
C THR A 134 18.89 -18.76 9.07
N LEU A 135 17.98 -18.54 10.02
CA LEU A 135 16.85 -19.45 10.29
C LEU A 135 15.90 -19.54 9.08
N GLU A 136 15.58 -18.40 8.47
CA GLU A 136 14.76 -18.35 7.25
C GLU A 136 15.45 -19.02 6.06
N SER A 137 16.77 -18.88 5.91
CA SER A 137 17.53 -19.54 4.84
C SER A 137 17.74 -21.05 5.03
N SER A 138 17.66 -21.52 6.28
CA SER A 138 17.83 -22.95 6.64
C SER A 138 16.53 -23.74 6.59
N SER A 139 15.39 -23.07 6.41
CA SER A 139 14.13 -23.75 6.15
C SER A 139 14.19 -24.34 4.73
N PRO A 140 14.14 -25.68 4.55
CA PRO A 140 14.10 -26.25 3.22
C PRO A 140 12.89 -25.69 2.48
N PRO A 141 12.99 -25.39 1.18
CA PRO A 141 11.86 -24.87 0.41
C PRO A 141 10.72 -25.88 0.48
N SER A 142 9.75 -25.61 1.36
CA SER A 142 8.49 -26.36 1.46
C SER A 142 7.61 -25.93 0.31
N ASN A 143 8.03 -26.32 -0.89
CA ASN A 143 7.26 -26.37 -2.12
C ASN A 143 8.11 -27.18 -3.10
N VAL A 144 8.05 -28.50 -2.96
CA VAL A 144 8.34 -29.41 -4.06
C VAL A 144 7.24 -29.16 -5.09
N PRO A 145 7.51 -28.56 -6.26
CA PRO A 145 6.53 -28.53 -7.33
C PRO A 145 6.38 -29.97 -7.78
N HIS A 146 5.19 -30.57 -7.65
CA HIS A 146 4.88 -31.79 -8.36
C HIS A 146 5.01 -31.51 -9.86
N LEU A 147 6.16 -31.85 -10.43
CA LEU A 147 6.40 -31.90 -11.87
C LEU A 147 5.49 -32.98 -12.47
N ARG A 148 4.27 -32.58 -12.86
CA ARG A 148 3.47 -33.34 -13.82
C ARG A 148 4.05 -33.07 -15.20
N LEU A 149 4.91 -33.98 -15.65
CA LEU A 149 5.29 -34.13 -17.04
C LEU A 149 4.05 -34.53 -17.86
N THR A 150 3.41 -33.55 -18.49
CA THR A 150 2.59 -33.77 -19.68
C THR A 150 2.95 -32.70 -20.70
N VAL A 151 3.78 -33.08 -21.67
CA VAL A 151 4.05 -32.32 -22.89
C VAL A 151 2.92 -32.64 -23.88
N PRO A 152 2.11 -31.66 -24.34
CA PRO A 152 1.31 -31.85 -25.54
C PRO A 152 2.07 -31.33 -26.78
N PRO A 153 1.97 -31.99 -27.96
CA PRO A 153 2.68 -31.59 -29.16
C PRO A 153 2.16 -30.26 -29.74
N LEU A 154 3.09 -29.35 -30.01
CA LEU A 154 2.83 -27.98 -30.49
C LEU A 154 2.19 -27.89 -31.89
N GLU A 155 2.03 -29.00 -32.61
CA GLU A 155 1.52 -28.99 -34.00
C GLU A 155 0.00 -28.99 -34.14
N ALA A 156 -0.75 -29.41 -33.10
CA ALA A 156 -2.22 -29.50 -33.18
C ALA A 156 -2.91 -28.13 -33.11
N HIS A 157 -2.27 -27.13 -32.50
CA HIS A 157 -2.87 -25.80 -32.33
C HIS A 157 -2.75 -24.92 -33.59
N ARG A 158 -1.71 -25.14 -34.40
CA ARG A 158 -1.49 -24.39 -35.65
C ARG A 158 -2.46 -24.82 -36.76
N LYS A 159 -2.80 -26.11 -36.84
CA LYS A 159 -3.76 -26.63 -37.84
C LYS A 159 -5.21 -26.18 -37.58
N ARG A 160 -5.65 -26.06 -36.32
CA ARG A 160 -7.00 -25.57 -35.98
C ARG A 160 -7.22 -24.08 -36.30
N LYS A 161 -6.16 -23.26 -36.28
CA LYS A 161 -6.26 -21.83 -36.60
C LYS A 161 -6.35 -21.58 -38.12
N LEU A 162 -5.65 -22.39 -38.93
CA LEU A 162 -5.72 -22.33 -40.40
C LEU A 162 -7.03 -22.90 -40.97
N GLN A 163 -7.56 -23.99 -40.40
CA GLN A 163 -8.85 -24.55 -40.84
C GLN A 163 -10.03 -23.58 -40.58
N ARG A 164 -9.99 -22.80 -39.49
CA ARG A 164 -11.00 -21.78 -39.18
C ARG A 164 -10.92 -20.57 -40.12
N GLN A 165 -9.74 -20.22 -40.62
CA GLN A 165 -9.57 -19.12 -41.58
C GLN A 165 -10.02 -19.52 -43.00
N LEU A 166 -9.86 -20.79 -43.38
CA LEU A 166 -10.36 -21.32 -44.65
C LEU A 166 -11.90 -21.44 -44.67
N ASN A 167 -12.52 -21.90 -43.58
CA ASN A 167 -13.99 -21.99 -43.51
C ASN A 167 -14.68 -20.62 -43.45
N PHE A 168 -14.02 -19.59 -42.92
CA PHE A 168 -14.58 -18.22 -42.92
C PHE A 168 -14.58 -17.58 -44.31
N ARG A 169 -13.65 -17.98 -45.19
CA ARG A 169 -13.51 -17.43 -46.54
C ARG A 169 -14.49 -18.05 -47.54
N GLN A 170 -14.93 -19.28 -47.30
CA GLN A 170 -15.90 -19.97 -48.16
C GLN A 170 -17.37 -19.58 -47.87
N SER A 171 -17.64 -18.87 -46.77
CA SER A 171 -19.00 -18.42 -46.43
C SER A 171 -19.35 -17.03 -46.99
N THR A 172 -18.43 -16.36 -47.70
CA THR A 172 -18.64 -15.00 -48.23
C THR A 172 -18.75 -14.91 -49.76
N GLU A 173 -18.79 -16.02 -50.47
CA GLU A 173 -18.94 -16.04 -51.94
C GLU A 173 -20.24 -16.74 -52.34
N SER A 174 -21.37 -16.05 -52.13
CA SER A 174 -22.66 -16.41 -52.69
C SER A 174 -23.61 -15.21 -52.56
N SER A 175 -24.11 -14.75 -53.71
CA SER A 175 -25.21 -13.77 -53.91
C SER A 175 -24.80 -12.34 -54.32
N THR A 176 -24.57 -12.25 -55.63
CA THR A 176 -24.99 -11.21 -56.62
C THR A 176 -25.54 -9.86 -56.15
N ASP A 177 -24.90 -8.82 -56.70
CA ASP A 177 -25.42 -7.58 -57.28
C ASP A 177 -26.60 -6.87 -56.60
N ASN A 178 -26.28 -5.73 -55.97
CA ASN A 178 -26.98 -4.46 -56.19
C ASN A 178 -26.14 -3.29 -55.64
N ASP A 179 -26.00 -2.26 -56.47
CA ASP A 179 -25.34 -0.99 -56.20
C ASP A 179 -25.98 -0.23 -55.02
N VAL A 180 -25.20 0.08 -53.99
CA VAL A 180 -25.43 1.23 -53.10
C VAL A 180 -24.08 1.73 -52.55
N GLU A 181 -23.74 2.99 -52.82
CA GLU A 181 -22.68 3.75 -52.16
C GLU A 181 -22.89 3.79 -50.64
N GLY A 182 -21.89 3.43 -49.83
CA GLY A 182 -22.04 3.54 -48.37
C GLY A 182 -20.85 3.04 -47.53
N THR A 183 -19.96 3.97 -47.19
CA THR A 183 -19.22 4.09 -45.91
C THR A 183 -18.63 2.83 -45.24
N ASN A 184 -17.30 2.75 -45.26
CA ASN A 184 -16.47 1.88 -44.43
C ASN A 184 -16.51 2.28 -42.93
N ASP A 185 -17.55 1.88 -42.17
CA ASP A 185 -17.62 2.19 -40.73
C ASP A 185 -18.09 1.03 -39.81
N LEU A 186 -18.25 -0.19 -40.31
CA LEU A 186 -18.90 -1.28 -39.57
C LEU A 186 -17.99 -2.16 -38.68
N LYS A 187 -16.76 -1.74 -38.36
CA LYS A 187 -15.88 -2.44 -37.40
C LYS A 187 -15.63 -1.68 -36.09
N ALA A 188 -15.99 -0.40 -36.01
CA ALA A 188 -16.01 0.34 -34.76
C ALA A 188 -17.24 -0.02 -33.91
N ASP A 189 -18.39 -0.28 -34.56
CA ASP A 189 -19.67 -0.50 -33.87
C ASP A 189 -19.72 -1.71 -32.95
N VAL A 190 -19.08 -2.85 -33.28
CA VAL A 190 -19.17 -4.05 -32.41
C VAL A 190 -18.34 -3.91 -31.13
N LEU A 191 -17.27 -3.10 -31.15
CA LEU A 191 -16.46 -2.83 -29.97
C LEU A 191 -17.06 -1.69 -29.13
N ASP A 192 -17.68 -0.71 -29.78
CA ASP A 192 -18.40 0.36 -29.10
C ASP A 192 -19.75 -0.11 -28.53
N GLU A 193 -20.45 -1.06 -29.13
CA GLU A 193 -21.71 -1.60 -28.59
C GLU A 193 -21.47 -2.45 -27.33
N TRP A 194 -20.33 -3.15 -27.22
CA TRP A 194 -19.94 -3.83 -25.98
C TRP A 194 -19.47 -2.86 -24.89
N ARG A 195 -18.75 -1.79 -25.25
CA ARG A 195 -18.35 -0.70 -24.34
C ARG A 195 -19.55 0.11 -23.86
N TYR A 196 -20.51 0.38 -24.74
CA TYR A 196 -21.71 1.15 -24.45
C TYR A 196 -22.69 0.34 -23.60
N ASN A 197 -22.88 -0.96 -23.86
CA ASN A 197 -23.76 -1.81 -23.05
C ASN A 197 -23.20 -2.15 -21.65
N ASN A 198 -21.88 -2.18 -21.46
CA ASN A 198 -21.28 -2.32 -20.12
C ASN A 198 -21.12 -0.98 -19.38
N ALA A 199 -20.87 0.13 -20.08
CA ALA A 199 -20.80 1.47 -19.47
C ALA A 199 -22.19 1.98 -19.06
N THR A 200 -23.25 1.69 -19.83
CA THR A 200 -24.63 2.12 -19.52
C THR A 200 -25.31 1.27 -18.45
N ARG A 201 -24.89 0.01 -18.24
CA ARG A 201 -25.40 -0.83 -17.14
C ARG A 201 -24.87 -0.44 -15.77
N HIS A 202 -23.69 0.17 -15.70
CA HIS A 202 -22.98 0.04 -14.44
C HIS A 202 -23.24 1.21 -13.47
N TRP A 203 -23.54 2.44 -13.93
CA TRP A 203 -23.55 3.58 -13.00
C TRP A 203 -24.36 4.84 -13.38
N SER A 204 -25.52 4.76 -14.05
CA SER A 204 -26.37 5.95 -14.26
C SER A 204 -27.44 6.10 -13.14
N HIS A 205 -27.33 7.19 -12.36
CA HIS A 205 -28.30 7.80 -11.43
C HIS A 205 -28.99 6.98 -10.30
N SER A 206 -28.66 5.71 -10.11
CA SER A 206 -29.61 4.69 -9.63
C SER A 206 -29.45 4.18 -8.19
N PRO A 207 -30.37 3.33 -7.64
CA PRO A 207 -30.34 2.40 -6.47
C PRO A 207 -29.02 1.96 -5.77
N LYS A 208 -27.99 2.79 -5.75
CA LYS A 208 -26.58 2.45 -5.54
C LYS A 208 -26.13 2.47 -4.09
N ARG A 209 -26.94 2.99 -3.16
CA ARG A 209 -26.62 2.84 -1.75
C ARG A 209 -27.00 1.43 -1.34
N ARG A 210 -25.98 0.61 -1.08
CA ARG A 210 -26.20 -0.70 -0.48
C ARG A 210 -27.08 -0.53 0.78
N PRO A 211 -28.08 -1.42 0.99
CA PRO A 211 -29.03 -1.25 2.07
C PRO A 211 -28.34 -1.24 3.43
N SER A 212 -28.98 -0.62 4.43
CA SER A 212 -28.45 -0.59 5.79
C SER A 212 -28.12 -2.01 6.28
N GLY A 213 -26.90 -2.19 6.79
CA GLY A 213 -26.40 -3.48 7.25
C GLY A 213 -25.78 -4.37 6.18
N TYR A 214 -25.79 -4.02 4.88
CA TYR A 214 -25.10 -4.77 3.82
C TYR A 214 -23.64 -5.05 4.17
N TRP A 215 -22.91 -4.00 4.55
CA TRP A 215 -21.50 -4.10 4.93
C TRP A 215 -21.26 -4.95 6.20
N THR A 216 -22.20 -4.93 7.15
CA THR A 216 -22.09 -5.66 8.42
C THR A 216 -22.46 -7.14 8.30
N LYS A 217 -23.55 -7.45 7.60
CA LYS A 217 -24.20 -8.77 7.65
C LYS A 217 -23.53 -9.81 6.74
N GLN A 218 -22.85 -9.38 5.67
CA GLN A 218 -22.48 -10.28 4.56
C GLN A 218 -20.98 -10.54 4.38
N GLY A 219 -20.08 -9.96 5.21
CA GLY A 219 -18.66 -10.33 5.12
C GLY A 219 -17.63 -9.28 5.52
N GLY A 220 -18.05 -8.13 6.06
CA GLY A 220 -17.14 -7.11 6.58
C GLY A 220 -16.06 -6.70 5.57
N ILE A 221 -14.79 -6.83 5.97
CA ILE A 221 -13.63 -6.45 5.15
C ILE A 221 -13.54 -7.21 3.82
N SER A 222 -13.95 -8.48 3.77
CA SER A 222 -13.90 -9.30 2.56
C SER A 222 -14.84 -8.77 1.48
N LEU A 223 -16.02 -8.28 1.89
CA LEU A 223 -16.99 -7.69 0.99
C LEU A 223 -16.52 -6.32 0.48
N VAL A 224 -15.94 -5.50 1.36
CA VAL A 224 -15.32 -4.23 0.97
C VAL A 224 -14.21 -4.45 -0.07
N LYS A 225 -13.36 -5.47 0.12
CA LYS A 225 -12.33 -5.83 -0.86
C LYS A 225 -12.93 -6.21 -2.22
N LYS A 226 -13.96 -7.06 -2.23
CA LYS A 226 -14.64 -7.48 -3.47
C LYS A 226 -15.19 -6.27 -4.24
N GLU A 227 -15.97 -5.44 -3.55
CA GLU A 227 -16.57 -4.24 -4.13
C GLU A 227 -15.53 -3.19 -4.56
N LEU A 228 -14.39 -3.13 -3.87
CA LEU A 228 -13.25 -2.31 -4.27
C LEU A 228 -12.60 -2.83 -5.56
N TYR A 229 -12.44 -4.15 -5.73
CA TYR A 229 -11.92 -4.72 -6.96
C TYR A 229 -12.85 -4.53 -8.16
N GLU A 230 -14.17 -4.67 -7.96
CA GLU A 230 -15.17 -4.35 -9.00
C GLU A 230 -15.08 -2.87 -9.41
N TYR A 231 -14.92 -1.96 -8.44
CA TYR A 231 -14.69 -0.54 -8.70
C TYR A 231 -13.39 -0.29 -9.49
N LEU A 232 -12.31 -0.99 -9.13
CA LEU A 232 -11.01 -0.87 -9.80
C LEU A 232 -11.03 -1.34 -11.25
N GLU A 233 -11.75 -2.43 -11.53
CA GLU A 233 -11.98 -2.91 -12.90
C GLU A 233 -12.72 -1.86 -13.73
N TRP A 234 -13.85 -1.34 -13.22
CA TRP A 234 -14.59 -0.26 -13.89
C TRP A 234 -13.71 0.99 -14.13
N ARG A 235 -12.91 1.36 -13.13
CA ARG A 235 -12.00 2.51 -13.21
C ARG A 235 -10.93 2.31 -14.27
N PHE A 236 -10.35 1.10 -14.35
CA PHE A 236 -9.37 0.74 -15.38
C PHE A 236 -9.97 0.85 -16.77
N GLN A 237 -11.19 0.34 -16.97
CA GLN A 237 -11.89 0.42 -18.25
C GLN A 237 -12.18 1.88 -18.67
N THR A 238 -12.53 2.74 -17.71
CA THR A 238 -12.93 4.13 -17.98
C THR A 238 -11.73 5.06 -18.19
N SER A 239 -10.65 4.87 -17.42
CA SER A 239 -9.53 5.83 -17.35
C SER A 239 -8.16 5.26 -17.73
N GLY A 240 -8.07 3.94 -18.00
CA GLY A 240 -6.79 3.25 -18.20
C GLY A 240 -5.94 3.11 -16.93
N THR A 241 -6.47 3.49 -15.77
CA THR A 241 -5.74 3.49 -14.51
C THR A 241 -5.50 2.07 -13.99
N PRO A 242 -4.26 1.66 -13.64
CA PRO A 242 -3.96 0.30 -13.20
C PRO A 242 -4.78 -0.15 -11.98
N GLN A 243 -5.26 -1.40 -12.01
CA GLN A 243 -6.08 -1.98 -10.94
C GLN A 243 -5.33 -2.22 -9.63
N VAL A 244 -3.99 -2.23 -9.66
CA VAL A 244 -3.16 -2.44 -8.47
C VAL A 244 -3.07 -1.19 -7.57
N TRP A 245 -3.58 -0.05 -8.02
CA TRP A 245 -3.49 1.21 -7.30
C TRP A 245 -4.71 1.46 -6.41
N MET A 246 -4.45 1.79 -5.15
CA MET A 246 -5.46 2.24 -4.19
C MET A 246 -6.01 3.65 -4.50
N PRO A 247 -7.30 3.78 -4.90
CA PRO A 247 -7.93 5.08 -5.16
C PRO A 247 -8.06 5.89 -3.87
N ARG A 248 -8.08 7.22 -4.00
CA ARG A 248 -8.42 8.08 -2.85
C ARG A 248 -9.89 7.90 -2.48
N PRO A 249 -10.24 7.96 -1.17
CA PRO A 249 -11.64 7.97 -0.77
C PRO A 249 -12.45 9.07 -1.48
N SER A 250 -11.85 10.24 -1.73
CA SER A 250 -12.49 11.31 -2.51
C SER A 250 -12.79 10.89 -3.95
N GLU A 251 -11.86 10.21 -4.64
CA GLU A 251 -12.08 9.72 -6.02
C GLU A 251 -13.21 8.68 -6.09
N ILE A 252 -13.35 7.85 -5.05
CA ILE A 252 -14.46 6.90 -4.91
C ILE A 252 -15.78 7.68 -4.70
N SER A 253 -15.79 8.68 -3.81
CA SER A 253 -16.94 9.54 -3.58
C SER A 253 -17.36 10.32 -4.82
N ASP A 254 -16.41 10.90 -5.55
CA ASP A 254 -16.63 11.67 -6.79
C ASP A 254 -17.26 10.79 -7.88
N SER A 255 -16.98 9.48 -7.87
CA SER A 255 -17.64 8.50 -8.74
C SER A 255 -19.03 8.04 -8.27
N GLY A 256 -19.54 8.62 -7.19
CA GLY A 256 -20.84 8.32 -6.58
C GLY A 256 -20.84 7.06 -5.71
N ARG A 257 -19.67 6.64 -5.19
CA ARG A 257 -19.49 5.46 -4.32
C ARG A 257 -19.20 5.81 -2.87
N ASP A 258 -19.94 6.78 -2.35
CA ASP A 258 -19.83 7.22 -0.95
C ASP A 258 -20.03 6.10 0.06
N ASP A 259 -20.86 5.11 -0.28
CA ASP A 259 -21.12 3.95 0.56
C ASP A 259 -19.88 3.06 0.71
N LEU A 260 -19.15 2.81 -0.39
CA LEU A 260 -17.87 2.11 -0.36
C LEU A 260 -16.81 2.91 0.39
N ALA A 261 -16.70 4.22 0.12
CA ALA A 261 -15.76 5.09 0.83
C ALA A 261 -16.03 5.10 2.35
N SER A 262 -17.30 5.20 2.75
CA SER A 262 -17.73 5.11 4.16
C SER A 262 -17.44 3.74 4.77
N ALA A 263 -17.68 2.65 4.02
CA ALA A 263 -17.36 1.31 4.48
C ALA A 263 -15.86 1.14 4.73
N MET A 264 -15.00 1.67 3.85
CA MET A 264 -13.56 1.63 4.05
C MET A 264 -13.14 2.35 5.32
N VAL A 265 -13.71 3.53 5.61
CA VAL A 265 -13.46 4.25 6.88
C VAL A 265 -13.88 3.41 8.08
N ARG A 266 -15.06 2.78 8.01
CA ARG A 266 -15.60 1.93 9.09
C ARG A 266 -14.70 0.73 9.40
N TYR A 267 -14.08 0.13 8.38
CA TYR A 267 -13.24 -1.07 8.51
C TYR A 267 -11.74 -0.73 8.59
N GLY A 268 -11.37 0.37 9.26
CA GLY A 268 -9.96 0.69 9.55
C GLY A 268 -9.30 1.69 8.61
N GLY A 269 -10.07 2.29 7.69
CA GLY A 269 -9.61 3.32 6.78
C GLY A 269 -8.91 2.79 5.53
N ALA A 270 -8.67 3.71 4.58
CA ALA A 270 -8.08 3.37 3.29
C ALA A 270 -6.73 2.67 3.40
N SER A 271 -5.87 3.08 4.34
CA SER A 271 -4.55 2.45 4.53
C SER A 271 -4.66 0.98 4.94
N HIS A 272 -5.59 0.66 5.84
CA HIS A 272 -5.79 -0.73 6.27
C HIS A 272 -6.39 -1.58 5.14
N ILE A 273 -7.42 -1.07 4.46
CA ILE A 273 -8.02 -1.75 3.31
C ILE A 273 -7.01 -1.96 2.18
N CYS A 274 -6.15 -0.98 1.90
CA CYS A 274 -5.06 -1.08 0.93
C CYS A 274 -4.14 -2.27 1.24
N GLN A 275 -3.68 -2.37 2.50
CA GLN A 275 -2.82 -3.46 2.95
C GLN A 275 -3.53 -4.81 2.87
N CYS A 276 -4.78 -4.89 3.33
CA CYS A 276 -5.56 -6.12 3.29
C CYS A 276 -5.90 -6.56 1.87
N ALA A 277 -6.07 -5.61 0.94
CA ALA A 277 -6.33 -5.88 -0.45
C ALA A 277 -5.06 -6.28 -1.22
N GLY A 278 -3.86 -5.88 -0.76
CA GLY A 278 -2.62 -6.07 -1.51
C GLY A 278 -2.44 -5.01 -2.62
N LEU A 279 -2.99 -3.81 -2.39
CA LEU A 279 -2.90 -2.69 -3.33
C LEU A 279 -1.71 -1.78 -2.98
N VAL A 280 -1.26 -1.01 -3.97
CA VAL A 280 -0.21 0.00 -3.81
C VAL A 280 -0.83 1.28 -3.23
N PRO A 281 -0.29 1.82 -2.11
CA PRO A 281 -0.76 3.07 -1.53
C PRO A 281 -0.73 4.23 -2.53
N HIS A 282 -1.74 5.10 -2.46
CA HIS A 282 -1.87 6.25 -3.35
C HIS A 282 -0.61 7.11 -3.43
N LYS A 283 0.07 7.35 -2.31
CA LYS A 283 1.27 8.19 -2.26
C LYS A 283 2.41 7.60 -3.09
N GLU A 284 2.59 6.28 -3.01
CA GLU A 284 3.64 5.56 -3.74
C GLU A 284 3.33 5.55 -5.23
N TRP A 285 2.10 5.22 -5.60
CA TRP A 285 1.68 5.28 -6.99
C TRP A 285 1.84 6.70 -7.57
N LYS A 286 1.36 7.73 -6.86
CA LYS A 286 1.46 9.11 -7.35
C LYS A 286 2.90 9.53 -7.57
N PHE A 287 3.82 9.04 -6.75
CA PHE A 287 5.25 9.25 -6.93
C PHE A 287 5.78 8.59 -8.21
N PHE A 288 5.39 7.35 -8.51
CA PHE A 288 5.75 6.69 -9.77
C PHE A 288 5.14 7.37 -10.99
N GLU A 289 3.84 7.69 -10.93
CA GLU A 289 3.12 8.37 -12.01
C GLU A 289 3.78 9.73 -12.34
N THR A 290 4.11 10.52 -11.32
CA THR A 290 4.75 11.83 -11.53
C THR A 290 6.19 11.72 -12.03
N GLN A 291 6.93 10.66 -11.67
CA GLN A 291 8.23 10.39 -12.28
C GLN A 291 8.10 9.96 -13.74
N TYR A 292 7.15 9.10 -14.05
CA TYR A 292 6.89 8.68 -15.42
C TYR A 292 6.48 9.88 -16.28
N GLU A 293 5.60 10.74 -15.77
CA GLU A 293 5.21 11.99 -16.42
C GLU A 293 6.43 12.90 -16.67
N LEU A 294 7.30 13.06 -15.67
CA LEU A 294 8.55 13.82 -15.82
C LEU A 294 9.41 13.28 -16.96
N LEU A 295 9.67 11.97 -16.97
CA LEU A 295 10.50 11.33 -17.99
C LEU A 295 9.88 11.47 -19.38
N LEU A 296 8.58 11.19 -19.51
CA LEU A 296 7.87 11.31 -20.78
C LEU A 296 7.95 12.74 -21.32
N ARG A 297 7.62 13.73 -20.48
CA ARG A 297 7.66 15.16 -20.87
C ARG A 297 9.08 15.61 -21.21
N LEU A 298 10.07 15.14 -20.49
CA LEU A 298 11.48 15.45 -20.74
C LEU A 298 11.93 14.88 -22.09
N VAL A 299 11.60 13.62 -22.38
CA VAL A 299 11.90 12.98 -23.68
C VAL A 299 11.22 13.75 -24.80
N THR A 300 9.91 14.04 -24.69
CA THR A 300 9.20 14.83 -25.71
C THR A 300 9.84 16.20 -25.94
N TYR A 301 10.29 16.87 -24.87
CA TYR A 301 10.98 18.14 -24.99
C TYR A 301 12.32 18.00 -25.73
N LEU A 302 13.11 16.98 -25.38
CA LEU A 302 14.40 16.73 -26.00
C LEU A 302 14.25 16.33 -27.47
N ASP A 303 13.25 15.52 -27.80
CA ASP A 303 12.92 15.17 -29.19
C ASP A 303 12.55 16.41 -30.02
N GLN A 304 11.87 17.37 -29.40
CA GLN A 304 11.39 18.56 -30.10
C GLN A 304 12.49 19.61 -30.33
N TYR A 305 13.39 19.81 -29.36
CA TYR A 305 14.37 20.93 -29.39
C TYR A 305 15.84 20.48 -29.47
N HIS A 306 16.13 19.22 -29.17
CA HIS A 306 17.48 18.67 -29.03
C HIS A 306 17.66 17.30 -29.70
N ALA A 307 16.84 16.96 -30.71
CA ALA A 307 16.87 15.65 -31.38
C ALA A 307 18.27 15.23 -31.87
N ASN A 308 19.09 16.19 -32.27
CA ASN A 308 20.42 15.95 -32.83
C ASN A 308 21.52 15.71 -31.77
N GLU A 309 21.22 15.96 -30.48
CA GLU A 309 22.23 15.99 -29.41
C GLU A 309 22.30 14.67 -28.61
N ASN A 310 21.68 13.59 -29.10
CA ASN A 310 21.69 12.25 -28.49
C ASN A 310 21.36 12.24 -26.98
N TYR A 311 20.53 13.17 -26.51
CA TYR A 311 20.16 13.31 -25.10
C TYR A 311 21.35 13.46 -24.14
N ILE A 312 22.48 14.02 -24.59
CA ILE A 312 23.69 14.16 -23.77
C ILE A 312 23.52 15.25 -22.70
N TYR A 313 22.71 16.29 -22.97
CA TYR A 313 22.61 17.47 -22.10
C TYR A 313 21.24 17.61 -21.46
N PHE A 314 21.22 17.84 -20.14
CA PHE A 314 19.98 18.20 -19.45
C PHE A 314 19.57 19.66 -19.75
N PRO A 315 18.33 19.91 -20.21
CA PRO A 315 17.90 21.21 -20.71
C PRO A 315 17.94 22.31 -19.64
N VAL A 316 18.26 23.53 -20.06
CA VAL A 316 18.30 24.69 -19.17
C VAL A 316 16.87 25.13 -18.83
N LEU A 317 16.60 25.36 -17.54
CA LEU A 317 15.24 25.67 -17.07
C LEU A 317 14.63 26.93 -17.69
N LYS A 318 15.48 27.91 -18.05
CA LYS A 318 15.04 29.14 -18.73
C LYS A 318 14.43 28.82 -20.10
N ASP A 319 15.03 27.89 -20.83
CA ASP A 319 14.62 27.51 -22.19
C ASP A 319 13.34 26.68 -22.15
N ILE A 320 13.23 25.75 -21.19
CA ILE A 320 12.00 24.96 -20.95
C ILE A 320 10.80 25.90 -20.73
N ARG A 321 10.99 26.96 -19.95
CA ARG A 321 9.95 27.96 -19.70
C ARG A 321 9.68 28.83 -20.93
N ALA A 322 10.73 29.29 -21.63
CA ALA A 322 10.59 30.09 -22.85
C ALA A 322 9.81 29.34 -23.94
N ASN A 323 9.94 28.02 -24.00
CA ASN A 323 9.23 27.13 -24.91
C ASN A 323 7.84 26.71 -24.39
N ALA A 324 7.32 27.34 -23.34
CA ALA A 324 6.01 27.06 -22.73
C ALA A 324 5.81 25.64 -22.15
N HIS A 325 6.88 24.93 -21.78
CA HIS A 325 6.80 23.62 -21.11
C HIS A 325 6.70 23.76 -19.57
N GLU A 326 5.76 24.57 -19.08
CA GLU A 326 5.60 24.88 -17.64
C GLU A 326 5.43 23.64 -16.77
N ARG A 327 4.70 22.63 -17.26
CA ARG A 327 4.50 21.38 -16.52
C ARG A 327 5.81 20.64 -16.28
N LEU A 328 6.66 20.55 -17.31
CA LEU A 328 7.99 19.93 -17.20
C LEU A 328 8.87 20.72 -16.23
N PHE A 329 8.85 22.06 -16.33
CA PHE A 329 9.56 22.94 -15.41
C PHE A 329 9.18 22.67 -13.94
N HIS A 330 7.89 22.58 -13.63
CA HIS A 330 7.41 22.29 -12.28
C HIS A 330 7.80 20.89 -11.80
N LEU A 331 7.70 19.88 -12.66
CA LEU A 331 8.12 18.52 -12.34
C LEU A 331 9.62 18.47 -12.01
N ILE A 332 10.47 19.14 -12.80
CA ILE A 332 11.90 19.21 -12.53
C ILE A 332 12.16 19.82 -11.14
N HIS A 333 11.47 20.91 -10.79
CA HIS A 333 11.60 21.53 -9.48
C HIS A 333 11.11 20.61 -8.35
N GLN A 334 9.97 19.95 -8.54
CA GLN A 334 9.38 19.02 -7.58
C GLN A 334 10.32 17.85 -7.24
N PHE A 335 11.11 17.38 -8.21
CA PHE A 335 12.06 16.27 -8.04
C PHE A 335 13.50 16.71 -7.70
N GLY A 336 13.67 17.90 -7.11
CA GLY A 336 14.96 18.36 -6.57
C GLY A 336 15.79 19.19 -7.55
N GLY A 337 15.22 19.57 -8.68
CA GLY A 337 15.79 20.52 -9.63
C GLY A 337 16.77 19.91 -10.64
N ARG A 338 17.23 20.78 -11.55
CA ARG A 338 18.01 20.42 -12.74
C ARG A 338 19.26 19.59 -12.41
N LYS A 339 20.09 20.06 -11.48
CA LYS A 339 21.41 19.43 -11.18
C LYS A 339 21.24 18.01 -10.65
N LEU A 340 20.26 17.78 -9.77
CA LEU A 340 20.02 16.47 -9.18
C LEU A 340 19.49 15.48 -10.24
N LEU A 341 18.54 15.92 -11.07
CA LEU A 341 18.00 15.09 -12.14
C LEU A 341 19.02 14.79 -13.23
N ALA A 342 19.83 15.77 -13.65
CA ALA A 342 20.92 15.57 -14.61
C ALA A 342 21.89 14.50 -14.11
N CYS A 343 22.39 14.64 -12.87
CA CYS A 343 23.25 13.64 -12.24
C CYS A 343 22.60 12.26 -12.15
N ARG A 344 21.30 12.18 -11.86
CA ARG A 344 20.57 10.91 -11.72
C ARG A 344 20.33 10.22 -13.07
N LEU A 345 20.18 10.98 -14.15
CA LEU A 345 19.96 10.47 -15.49
C LEU A 345 21.27 10.26 -16.28
N GLY A 346 22.40 10.74 -15.77
CA GLY A 346 23.69 10.66 -16.45
C GLY A 346 23.83 11.64 -17.62
N MET A 347 23.23 12.82 -17.47
CA MET A 347 23.24 13.94 -18.44
C MET A 347 23.95 15.19 -17.92
#